data_AF-A0A3M1CAA0-F1
#
_entry.id   AF-A0A3M1CAA0-F1
#
_cell.length_a   1.000
_cell.length_b   1.000
_cell.length_c   1.000
_cell.angle_alpha   90.00
_cell.angle_beta   90.00
_cell.angle_gamma   90.00
#
_symmetry.space_group_name_H-M   'P 1'
#
loop_
_entity.id
_entity.type
_entity.pdbx_description
1 polymer ?
#
loop_
_entity_poly.entity_id
_entity_poly.type
_entity_poly.pdbx_seq_one_letter_code
_entity_poly.pdbx_strand_id
1 'polypeptide(L)'
;MKIFGREESIAFDKEAIELLGIERLMESAGKAVAEFYSNTIGEDSLCVVVGKGNNGADGICAARYLQTWGYDVSLLLVGNGNDNVRKQLSLANFNIVDNIV
;
A
#
# COMPACT_ATOMS: atom_id res chain seq x y z
N MET A 1 3.68 -17.40 18.21
CA MET A 1 3.72 -16.14 17.45
C MET A 1 4.48 -15.12 18.30
N LYS A 2 5.58 -14.55 17.78
CA LYS A 2 6.29 -13.45 18.47
C LYS A 2 5.68 -12.13 17.99
N ILE A 3 5.36 -11.24 18.92
CA ILE A 3 4.91 -9.86 18.62
C ILE A 3 6.10 -8.95 18.90
N PHE A 4 6.45 -8.10 17.94
CA PHE A 4 7.60 -7.21 18.04
C PHE A 4 7.21 -5.85 18.61
N GLY A 5 8.07 -5.30 19.47
CA GLY A 5 8.00 -3.90 19.84
C GLY A 5 8.42 -2.99 18.68
N ARG A 6 8.18 -1.68 18.83
CA ARG A 6 8.53 -0.68 17.81
C ARG A 6 10.00 -0.75 17.38
N GLU A 7 10.92 -0.83 18.34
CA GLU A 7 12.36 -0.86 18.08
C GLU A 7 12.78 -2.13 17.33
N GLU A 8 12.24 -3.28 17.72
CA GLU A 8 12.48 -4.55 17.03
C GLU A 8 11.95 -4.49 15.59
N SER A 9 10.72 -3.99 15.37
CA SER A 9 10.14 -3.86 14.03
C SER A 9 10.99 -2.96 13.13
N ILE A 10 11.46 -1.82 13.64
CA ILE A 10 12.34 -0.92 12.89
C ILE A 10 13.66 -1.61 12.53
N ALA A 11 14.25 -2.37 13.46
CA ALA A 11 15.49 -3.08 13.21
C ALA A 11 15.31 -4.14 12.11
N PHE A 12 14.23 -4.92 12.17
CA PHE A 12 13.91 -5.91 11.14
C PHE A 12 13.61 -5.28 9.78
N ASP A 13 12.83 -4.19 9.74
CA ASP A 13 12.55 -3.48 8.49
C ASP A 13 13.83 -2.98 7.85
N LYS A 14 14.76 -2.44 8.65
CA LYS A 14 16.06 -1.96 8.14
C LYS A 14 16.86 -3.09 7.49
N GLU A 15 16.99 -4.23 8.19
CA GLU A 15 17.70 -5.40 7.65
C GLU A 15 17.04 -5.94 6.38
N ALA A 16 15.70 -6.03 6.38
CA ALA A 16 14.94 -6.50 5.23
C ALA A 16 15.07 -5.56 4.02
N ILE A 17 15.09 -4.24 4.26
CA ILE A 17 15.30 -3.23 3.20
C ILE A 17 16.71 -3.37 2.62
N GLU A 18 17.74 -3.56 3.46
CA GLU A 18 19.12 -3.78 3.00
C GLU A 18 19.25 -5.06 2.15
N LEU A 19 18.52 -6.12 2.51
CA LEU A 19 18.58 -7.41 1.82
C LEU A 19 17.73 -7.46 0.53
N LEU A 20 16.53 -6.88 0.55
CA LEU A 20 15.51 -7.10 -0.49
C LEU A 20 15.12 -5.81 -1.23
N GLY A 21 15.41 -4.64 -0.67
CA GLY A 21 14.92 -3.35 -1.17
C GLY A 21 13.49 -3.07 -0.72
N ILE A 22 13.21 -1.79 -0.45
CA ILE A 22 11.90 -1.34 0.07
C ILE A 22 10.76 -1.62 -0.90
N GLU A 23 11.02 -1.61 -2.22
CA GLU A 23 10.02 -1.88 -3.23
C GLU A 23 9.49 -3.31 -3.14
N ARG A 24 10.36 -4.30 -2.93
CA ARG A 24 9.93 -5.70 -2.84
C ARG A 24 9.11 -5.96 -1.58
N LEU A 25 9.46 -5.32 -0.47
CA LEU A 25 8.70 -5.39 0.76
C LEU A 25 7.30 -4.78 0.58
N MET A 26 7.24 -3.61 -0.05
CA MET A 26 6.01 -2.90 -0.36
C MET A 26 5.09 -3.67 -1.30
N GLU A 27 5.64 -4.27 -2.37
CA GLU A 27 4.86 -5.16 -3.26
C GLU A 27 4.30 -6.36 -2.50
N SER A 28 5.08 -6.92 -1.58
CA SER A 28 4.65 -8.07 -0.78
C SER A 28 3.54 -7.68 0.21
N ALA A 29 3.70 -6.55 0.91
CA ALA A 29 2.70 -6.01 1.84
C ALA A 29 1.39 -5.64 1.13
N GLY A 30 1.48 -4.87 0.04
CA GLY A 30 0.33 -4.45 -0.75
C GLY A 30 -0.43 -5.64 -1.33
N LYS A 31 0.28 -6.63 -1.90
CA LYS A 31 -0.34 -7.85 -2.41
C LYS A 31 -1.06 -8.62 -1.31
N ALA A 32 -0.44 -8.80 -0.15
CA ALA A 32 -1.06 -9.51 0.97
C ALA A 32 -2.35 -8.84 1.44
N VAL A 33 -2.39 -7.50 1.49
CA VAL A 33 -3.61 -6.74 1.82
C VAL A 33 -4.70 -6.95 0.76
N ALA A 34 -4.33 -6.87 -0.52
CA ALA A 34 -5.27 -7.11 -1.63
C ALA A 34 -5.84 -8.54 -1.60
N GLU A 35 -4.98 -9.55 -1.40
CA GLU A 35 -5.39 -10.95 -1.28
C GLU A 35 -6.34 -11.15 -0.10
N PHE A 36 -6.04 -10.55 1.05
CA PHE A 36 -6.91 -10.62 2.21
C PHE A 36 -8.29 -10.03 1.93
N TYR A 37 -8.35 -8.84 1.33
CA TYR A 37 -9.62 -8.20 0.97
C TYR A 37 -10.42 -9.05 -0.02
N SER A 38 -9.78 -9.52 -1.10
CA SER A 38 -10.42 -10.32 -2.13
C SER A 38 -10.96 -11.65 -1.62
N ASN A 39 -10.29 -12.28 -0.64
CA ASN A 39 -10.68 -13.57 -0.10
C ASN A 39 -11.71 -13.48 1.04
N THR A 40 -11.84 -12.30 1.67
CA THR A 40 -12.63 -12.16 2.91
C THR A 40 -13.84 -11.25 2.74
N ILE A 41 -13.71 -10.18 1.96
CA ILE A 41 -14.76 -9.15 1.80
C ILE A 41 -15.33 -9.23 0.38
N GLY A 42 -14.47 -9.05 -0.64
CA GLY A 42 -14.86 -9.28 -2.04
C GLY A 42 -15.96 -8.36 -2.59
N GLU A 43 -16.23 -7.21 -1.97
CA GLU A 43 -17.14 -6.21 -2.53
C GLU A 43 -16.49 -5.53 -3.75
N ASP A 44 -17.24 -5.43 -4.85
CA ASP A 44 -16.73 -4.99 -6.15
C ASP A 44 -16.20 -3.56 -6.14
N SER A 45 -16.76 -2.68 -5.30
CA SER A 45 -16.41 -1.25 -5.21
C SER A 45 -15.84 -0.88 -3.85
N LEU A 46 -14.69 -0.21 -3.84
CA LEU A 46 -14.02 0.22 -2.61
C LEU A 46 -13.26 1.54 -2.75
N CYS A 47 -13.07 2.21 -1.62
CA CYS A 47 -12.20 3.38 -1.50
C CYS A 47 -11.00 3.04 -0.60
N VAL A 48 -9.79 3.21 -1.14
CA VAL A 48 -8.55 3.04 -0.40
C VAL A 48 -8.07 4.41 0.08
N VAL A 49 -8.04 4.60 1.40
CA VAL A 49 -7.58 5.85 2.02
C VAL A 49 -6.14 5.69 2.46
N VAL A 50 -5.25 6.53 1.94
CA VAL A 50 -3.81 6.43 2.16
C VAL A 50 -3.22 7.73 2.69
N GLY A 51 -2.25 7.60 3.59
CA GLY A 51 -1.47 8.73 4.10
C GLY A 51 -0.20 8.97 3.29
N LYS A 52 0.60 9.95 3.71
CA LYS A 52 1.84 10.36 3.03
C LYS A 52 3.08 9.46 3.19
N GLY A 53 3.01 8.44 4.05
CA GLY A 53 4.15 7.60 4.43
C GLY A 53 4.19 6.24 3.73
N ASN A 54 5.06 5.33 4.20
CA ASN A 54 5.22 3.99 3.60
C ASN A 54 3.92 3.16 3.63
N ASN A 55 3.15 3.20 4.72
CA ASN A 55 1.81 2.57 4.75
C ASN A 55 0.89 3.07 3.64
N GLY A 56 1.02 4.34 3.26
CA GLY A 56 0.25 4.88 2.14
C GLY A 56 0.68 4.28 0.81
N ALA A 57 1.99 4.13 0.61
CA ALA A 57 2.52 3.47 -0.57
C ALA A 57 2.16 1.97 -0.62
N ASP A 58 2.14 1.27 0.52
CA ASP A 58 1.61 -0.10 0.62
C ASP A 58 0.13 -0.16 0.23
N GLY A 59 -0.68 0.79 0.71
CA GLY A 59 -2.09 0.90 0.36
C GLY A 59 -2.33 1.18 -1.13
N ILE A 60 -1.51 2.03 -1.75
CA ILE A 60 -1.55 2.29 -3.20
C ILE A 60 -1.17 1.04 -3.97
N CYS A 61 -0.19 0.27 -3.50
CA CYS A 61 0.16 -1.02 -4.08
C CYS A 61 -1.01 -2.01 -3.98
N ALA A 62 -1.66 -2.12 -2.82
CA ALA A 62 -2.85 -2.94 -2.64
C ALA A 62 -4.00 -2.53 -3.58
N ALA A 63 -4.25 -1.21 -3.68
CA ALA A 63 -5.23 -0.64 -4.61
C ALA A 63 -4.94 -1.04 -6.06
N ARG A 64 -3.67 -1.05 -6.46
CA ARG A 64 -3.25 -1.44 -7.82
C ARG A 64 -3.52 -2.91 -8.07
N TYR A 65 -3.20 -3.79 -7.12
CA TYR A 65 -3.53 -5.21 -7.24
C TYR A 65 -5.03 -5.44 -7.38
N LEU A 66 -5.85 -4.84 -6.51
CA LEU A 66 -7.30 -4.97 -6.58
C LEU A 66 -7.86 -4.44 -7.91
N GLN A 67 -7.39 -3.28 -8.38
CA GLN A 67 -7.77 -2.76 -9.68
C GLN A 67 -7.41 -3.74 -10.82
N THR A 68 -6.20 -4.32 -10.81
CA THR A 68 -5.81 -5.32 -11.82
C THR A 68 -6.59 -6.63 -11.76
N TRP A 69 -7.23 -6.92 -10.62
CA TRP A 69 -8.10 -8.08 -10.43
C TRP A 69 -9.56 -7.80 -10.75
N GLY A 70 -9.89 -6.59 -11.23
CA GLY A 70 -11.22 -6.24 -11.73
C GLY A 70 -12.12 -5.50 -10.74
N TYR A 71 -11.60 -5.10 -9.58
CA TYR A 71 -12.36 -4.29 -8.62
C TYR A 71 -12.44 -2.82 -9.07
N ASP A 72 -13.56 -2.16 -8.77
CA ASP A 72 -13.73 -0.72 -8.91
C ASP A 72 -13.10 0.00 -7.70
N VAL A 73 -11.90 0.52 -7.90
CA VAL A 73 -11.08 1.10 -6.83
C VAL A 73 -10.97 2.61 -6.98
N SER A 74 -11.46 3.31 -5.96
CA SER A 74 -11.19 4.73 -5.74
C SER A 74 -10.01 4.90 -4.78
N LEU A 75 -9.17 5.91 -5.00
CA LEU A 75 -8.03 6.22 -4.12
C LEU A 75 -8.16 7.65 -3.57
N LEU A 76 -8.04 7.79 -2.24
CA LEU A 76 -7.97 9.06 -1.53
C LEU A 76 -6.60 9.21 -0.86
N LEU A 77 -5.79 10.16 -1.32
CA LEU A 77 -4.51 10.50 -0.69
C LEU A 77 -4.67 11.70 0.24
N VAL A 78 -4.28 11.52 1.50
CA VAL A 78 -4.28 12.56 2.53
C VAL A 78 -2.87 13.12 2.73
N GLY A 79 -2.71 14.40 2.41
CA GLY A 79 -1.46 15.14 2.48
C GLY A 79 -0.50 14.85 1.33
N ASN A 80 0.71 15.42 1.42
CA ASN A 80 1.68 15.34 0.33
C ASN A 80 2.58 14.11 0.46
N GLY A 81 2.42 13.14 -0.44
CA GLY A 81 3.13 11.86 -0.43
C GLY A 81 4.66 11.97 -0.50
N ASN A 82 5.35 11.06 0.20
CA ASN A 82 6.79 10.85 0.05
C ASN A 82 7.13 10.20 -1.31
N ASP A 83 8.43 9.98 -1.57
CA ASP A 83 8.89 9.42 -2.84
C ASP A 83 8.31 8.02 -3.13
N ASN A 84 8.12 7.19 -2.09
CA ASN A 84 7.53 5.86 -2.26
C ASN A 84 6.05 5.95 -2.67
N VAL A 85 5.29 6.86 -2.06
CA VAL A 85 3.90 7.15 -2.46
C VAL A 85 3.87 7.61 -3.92
N ARG A 86 4.73 8.55 -4.31
CA ARG A 86 4.79 9.04 -5.70
C ARG A 86 5.16 7.94 -6.68
N LYS A 87 6.12 7.09 -6.32
CA LYS A 87 6.53 5.94 -7.12
C LYS A 87 5.37 4.99 -7.30
N GLN A 88 4.66 4.61 -6.25
CA GLN A 88 3.50 3.72 -6.37
C GLN A 88 2.34 4.36 -7.14
N LEU A 89 2.09 5.66 -6.98
CA LEU A 89 1.12 6.38 -7.81
C LEU A 89 1.50 6.36 -9.28
N SER A 90 2.79 6.52 -9.62
CA SER A 90 3.25 6.49 -11.02
C SER A 90 3.13 5.11 -11.69
N LEU A 91 3.02 4.04 -10.89
CA LEU A 91 2.82 2.68 -11.36
C LEU A 91 1.35 2.34 -11.59
N ALA A 92 0.42 3.25 -11.28
CA ALA A 92 -1.01 2.99 -11.32
C ALA A 92 -1.76 4.05 -12.12
N ASN A 93 -2.88 3.64 -12.71
CA ASN A 93 -3.83 4.53 -13.38
C ASN A 93 -5.12 4.57 -12.55
N PHE A 94 -5.11 5.33 -11.46
CA PHE A 94 -6.30 5.53 -10.61
C PHE A 94 -7.12 6.74 -11.06
N ASN A 95 -8.44 6.64 -10.89
CA ASN A 95 -9.26 7.81 -10.68
C ASN A 95 -8.93 8.35 -9.28
N ILE A 96 -8.02 9.32 -9.19
CA ILE A 96 -7.67 9.95 -7.92
C ILE A 96 -8.82 10.87 -7.53
N VAL A 97 -9.50 10.55 -6.42
CA VAL A 97 -10.77 11.19 -6.09
C VAL A 97 -10.57 12.53 -5.38
N ASP A 98 -9.42 12.80 -4.75
CA ASP A 98 -8.95 14.14 -4.39
C ASP A 98 -7.60 14.07 -3.65
N ASN A 99 -6.83 15.18 -3.67
CA ASN A 99 -5.72 15.42 -2.75
C ASN A 99 -6.20 16.37 -1.65
N ILE A 100 -6.52 15.87 -0.46
CA ILE A 100 -6.84 16.72 0.67
C ILE A 100 -5.51 17.18 1.28
N VAL A 101 -5.14 18.44 0.98
CA VAL A 101 -3.91 19.11 1.45
C VAL A 101 -3.97 19.39 2.95
#